data_AF-A0A0F2NLI8-F1
#
_entry.id   AF-A0A0F2NLI8-F1
#
_cell.length_a   1.000
_cell.length_b   1.000
_cell.length_c   1.000
_cell.angle_alpha   90.00
_cell.angle_beta   90.00
_cell.angle_gamma   90.00
#
_symmetry.space_group_name_H-M   'P 1'
#
loop_
_entity.id
_entity.type
_entity.pdbx_description
1 polymer ?
#
loop_
_entity_poly.entity_id
_entity_poly.type
_entity_poly.pdbx_seq_one_letter_code
_entity_poly.pdbx_strand_id
1 'polypeptide(L)'
;MDRTNSINMGMELKNLLFLFVGDLSRGKRMQETVKPHGWKIRIETEVRSVPNKGAEYRPDLVILDGFPESERAISVYYKLQHFNEVLFLALNDSPNAMKFTHVHRLSFLKIINRDPKPKEFIDAIFDLVRSSRKLHLHSIQRGLICDIQSR
;
A
#
# COMPACT_ATOMS: atom_id res chain seq x y z
N MET A 1 36.55 -3.10 -8.05
CA MET A 1 36.21 -1.68 -7.87
C MET A 1 34.79 -1.60 -7.33
N ASP A 2 34.67 -1.47 -6.01
CA ASP A 2 33.43 -1.22 -5.28
C ASP A 2 33.10 0.28 -5.33
N ARG A 3 32.01 0.67 -6.00
CA ARG A 3 31.50 2.05 -6.03
C ARG A 3 29.98 2.10 -6.23
N THR A 4 29.17 1.45 -5.39
CA THR A 4 27.76 1.87 -5.20
C THR A 4 27.11 1.28 -3.95
N ASN A 5 27.78 1.48 -2.81
CA ASN A 5 27.16 1.40 -1.49
C ASN A 5 26.40 2.72 -1.17
N SER A 6 25.71 3.30 -2.16
CA SER A 6 25.30 4.72 -2.13
C SER A 6 23.80 4.95 -2.27
N ILE A 7 22.99 3.93 -1.96
CA ILE A 7 21.61 4.19 -1.54
C ILE A 7 21.44 3.56 -0.18
N ASN A 8 21.73 4.36 0.85
CA ASN A 8 21.07 4.27 2.13
C ASN A 8 19.53 4.30 1.90
N MET A 9 18.96 3.17 1.48
CA MET A 9 17.51 2.90 1.55
C MET A 9 17.17 2.47 2.99
N GLY A 10 17.67 3.22 3.96
CA GLY A 10 17.36 3.09 5.38
C GLY A 10 15.93 3.56 5.64
N MET A 11 14.94 2.86 5.08
CA MET A 11 13.57 2.91 5.56
C MET A 11 12.98 1.53 5.41
N GLU A 12 13.20 0.73 6.46
CA GLU A 12 12.57 -0.55 6.69
C GLU A 12 11.06 -0.35 6.72
N LEU A 13 10.35 -0.85 5.71
CA LEU A 13 8.97 -1.27 5.90
C LEU A 13 9.03 -2.42 6.93
N LYS A 14 8.95 -2.08 8.22
CA LYS A 14 9.18 -3.03 9.31
C LYS A 14 8.07 -4.07 9.38
N ASN A 15 6.84 -3.70 8.97
CA ASN A 15 5.66 -4.55 9.01
C ASN A 15 4.76 -4.33 7.79
N LEU A 16 5.14 -4.93 6.67
CA LEU A 16 4.21 -5.08 5.56
C LEU A 16 3.15 -6.12 5.93
N LEU A 17 1.89 -5.72 5.88
CA LEU A 17 0.77 -6.63 6.04
C LEU A 17 -0.08 -6.58 4.78
N PHE A 18 0.32 -7.41 3.83
CA PHE A 18 -0.38 -7.67 2.59
C PHE A 18 -1.71 -8.38 2.83
N LEU A 19 -2.71 -7.65 3.32
CA LEU A 19 -4.04 -8.17 3.55
C LEU A 19 -4.76 -8.44 2.23
N PHE A 20 -4.45 -9.57 1.58
CA PHE A 20 -5.04 -9.94 0.30
C PHE A 20 -6.44 -10.51 0.51
N VAL A 21 -7.44 -9.67 0.31
CA VAL A 21 -8.85 -10.06 0.39
C VAL A 21 -9.28 -10.64 -0.96
N GLY A 22 -9.11 -11.95 -1.14
CA GLY A 22 -9.48 -12.63 -2.39
C GLY A 22 -8.95 -14.07 -2.52
N ASP A 23 -8.64 -14.46 -3.77
CA ASP A 23 -7.94 -15.69 -4.16
C ASP A 23 -6.58 -15.95 -3.45
N LEU A 24 -6.57 -16.94 -2.55
CA LEU A 24 -5.40 -17.42 -1.81
C LEU A 24 -4.20 -17.77 -2.72
N SER A 25 -4.46 -18.31 -3.91
CA SER A 25 -3.40 -18.74 -4.85
C SER A 25 -2.63 -17.54 -5.39
N ARG A 26 -3.32 -16.45 -5.73
CA ARG A 26 -2.70 -15.19 -6.15
C ARG A 26 -1.92 -14.57 -5.00
N GLY A 27 -2.50 -14.55 -3.80
CA GLY A 27 -1.82 -14.07 -2.58
C GLY A 27 -0.47 -14.77 -2.36
N LYS A 28 -0.42 -16.10 -2.54
CA LYS A 28 0.83 -16.88 -2.43
C LYS A 28 1.85 -16.54 -3.52
N ARG A 29 1.44 -16.33 -4.77
CA ARG A 29 2.37 -15.91 -5.85
C ARG A 29 2.99 -14.55 -5.55
N MET A 30 2.20 -13.61 -5.04
CA MET A 30 2.67 -12.29 -4.64
C MET A 30 3.58 -12.36 -3.41
N GLN A 31 3.30 -13.27 -2.48
CA GLN A 31 4.18 -13.58 -1.35
C GLN A 31 5.58 -13.99 -1.78
N GLU A 32 5.69 -14.94 -2.71
CA GLU A 32 7.00 -15.36 -3.20
C GLU A 32 7.71 -14.25 -3.99
N THR A 33 6.97 -13.34 -4.62
CA THR A 33 7.55 -12.21 -5.35
C THR A 33 8.26 -11.21 -4.43
N VAL A 34 7.71 -10.93 -3.24
CA VAL A 34 8.29 -9.91 -2.35
C VAL A 34 9.30 -10.46 -1.35
N LYS A 35 9.31 -11.78 -1.15
CA LYS A 35 10.17 -12.47 -0.18
C LYS A 35 11.66 -12.13 -0.31
N PRO A 36 12.24 -11.97 -1.52
CA PRO A 36 13.63 -11.54 -1.68
C PRO A 36 13.93 -10.14 -1.14
N HIS A 37 12.90 -9.30 -0.97
CA HIS A 37 13.02 -7.94 -0.44
C HIS A 37 12.92 -7.88 1.10
N GLY A 38 12.86 -9.03 1.77
CA GLY A 38 12.78 -9.11 3.24
C GLY A 38 11.41 -8.75 3.81
N TRP A 39 10.40 -8.60 2.96
CA TRP A 39 9.05 -8.20 3.35
C TRP A 39 8.26 -9.40 3.86
N LYS A 40 7.66 -9.26 5.05
CA LYS A 40 6.72 -10.25 5.58
C LYS A 40 5.35 -10.01 4.96
N ILE A 41 4.61 -11.09 4.71
CA ILE A 41 3.26 -11.05 4.12
C ILE A 41 2.34 -11.93 4.95
N ARG A 42 1.13 -11.44 5.22
CA ARG A 42 0.03 -12.24 5.78
C ARG A 42 -1.18 -12.14 4.88
N ILE A 43 -1.62 -13.27 4.34
CA ILE A 43 -2.77 -13.34 3.43
C ILE A 43 -4.05 -13.52 4.27
N GLU A 44 -5.08 -12.72 3.99
CA GLU A 44 -6.34 -12.71 4.75
C GLU A 44 -7.54 -12.71 3.79
N THR A 45 -8.22 -13.85 3.69
CA THR A 45 -9.33 -14.03 2.73
C THR A 45 -10.69 -13.61 3.30
N GLU A 46 -10.81 -13.41 4.61
CA GLU A 46 -12.07 -13.10 5.29
C GLU A 46 -12.16 -11.63 5.73
N VAL A 47 -13.13 -10.88 5.20
CA VAL A 47 -13.35 -9.45 5.51
C VAL A 47 -13.65 -9.18 7.00
N ARG A 48 -14.21 -10.16 7.71
CA ARG A 48 -14.60 -10.02 9.13
C ARG A 48 -13.40 -9.98 10.08
N SER A 49 -12.28 -10.61 9.73
CA SER A 49 -11.07 -10.62 10.58
C SER A 49 -10.29 -9.31 10.50
N VAL A 50 -10.55 -8.51 9.46
CA VAL A 50 -9.75 -7.36 9.04
C VAL A 50 -9.68 -6.22 10.06
N PRO A 51 -10.77 -5.79 10.74
CA PRO A 51 -10.67 -4.72 11.74
C PRO A 51 -9.75 -5.09 12.92
N ASN A 52 -9.94 -6.29 13.48
CA ASN A 52 -9.17 -6.77 14.62
C ASN A 52 -7.69 -6.92 14.24
N LYS A 53 -7.43 -7.53 13.08
CA LYS A 53 -6.08 -7.74 12.57
C LYS A 53 -5.41 -6.44 12.13
N GLY A 54 -6.15 -5.50 11.54
CA GLY A 54 -5.65 -4.18 11.15
C GLY A 54 -5.17 -3.39 12.36
N ALA A 55 -5.94 -3.39 13.45
CA ALA A 55 -5.56 -2.74 14.70
C ALA A 55 -4.37 -3.43 15.40
N GLU A 56 -4.32 -4.76 15.39
CA GLU A 56 -3.24 -5.56 15.98
C GLU A 56 -1.92 -5.40 15.21
N TYR A 57 -1.98 -5.50 13.88
CA TYR A 57 -0.78 -5.57 13.04
C TYR A 57 -0.28 -4.23 12.53
N ARG A 58 -1.15 -3.20 12.47
CA ARG A 58 -0.82 -1.87 11.93
C ARG A 58 -0.09 -1.96 10.57
N PRO A 59 -0.79 -2.43 9.50
CA PRO A 59 -0.21 -2.59 8.16
C PRO A 59 0.47 -1.33 7.65
N ASP A 60 1.70 -1.44 7.12
CA ASP A 60 2.28 -0.36 6.31
C ASP A 60 1.62 -0.25 4.90
N LEU A 61 1.18 -1.39 4.35
CA LEU A 61 0.60 -1.52 3.01
C LEU A 61 -0.45 -2.62 2.96
N VAL A 62 -1.61 -2.35 2.36
CA VAL A 62 -2.70 -3.29 2.12
C VAL A 62 -2.90 -3.49 0.62
N ILE A 63 -3.14 -4.75 0.20
CA ILE A 63 -3.41 -5.08 -1.20
C ILE A 63 -4.85 -5.51 -1.42
N LEU A 64 -5.54 -4.85 -2.33
CA LEU A 64 -6.97 -5.00 -2.55
C LEU A 64 -7.26 -5.62 -3.93
N ASP A 65 -7.62 -6.90 -3.97
CA ASP A 65 -7.97 -7.59 -5.22
C ASP A 65 -9.37 -7.23 -5.71
N GLY A 66 -9.46 -6.80 -6.97
CA GLY A 66 -10.71 -6.43 -7.63
C GLY A 66 -11.31 -5.11 -7.12
N PHE A 67 -10.56 -4.28 -6.40
CA PHE A 67 -11.03 -2.95 -6.00
C PHE A 67 -11.10 -2.00 -7.21
N PRO A 68 -12.16 -1.19 -7.38
CA PRO A 68 -13.31 -1.00 -6.49
C PRO A 68 -14.52 -1.90 -6.78
N GLU A 69 -14.53 -2.76 -7.78
CA GLU A 69 -15.73 -3.56 -8.13
C GLU A 69 -16.04 -4.68 -7.12
N SER A 70 -15.07 -5.04 -6.29
CA SER A 70 -15.22 -6.00 -5.20
C SER A 70 -15.75 -5.32 -3.94
N GLU A 71 -17.01 -5.59 -3.56
CA GLU A 71 -17.60 -5.12 -2.30
C GLU A 71 -16.74 -5.51 -1.08
N ARG A 72 -16.11 -6.68 -1.15
CA ARG A 72 -15.19 -7.15 -0.10
C ARG A 72 -13.97 -6.25 0.02
N ALA A 73 -13.37 -5.89 -1.11
CA ALA A 73 -12.20 -5.01 -1.14
C ALA A 73 -12.58 -3.57 -0.74
N ILE A 74 -13.75 -3.08 -1.16
CA ILE A 74 -14.30 -1.80 -0.70
C ILE A 74 -14.47 -1.79 0.82
N SER A 75 -15.09 -2.82 1.38
CA SER A 75 -15.33 -2.92 2.83
C SER A 75 -14.03 -2.84 3.61
N VAL A 76 -12.99 -3.52 3.13
CA VAL A 76 -11.65 -3.52 3.72
C VAL A 76 -11.02 -2.14 3.64
N TYR A 77 -11.09 -1.50 2.47
CA TYR A 77 -10.59 -0.16 2.27
C TYR A 77 -11.20 0.81 3.29
N TYR A 78 -12.54 0.87 3.38
CA TYR A 78 -13.23 1.76 4.33
C TYR A 78 -12.92 1.44 5.80
N LYS A 79 -12.70 0.17 6.15
CA LYS A 79 -12.31 -0.23 7.51
C LYS A 79 -10.89 0.20 7.86
N LEU A 80 -9.98 0.23 6.88
CA LEU A 80 -8.56 0.44 7.13
C LEU A 80 -8.07 1.86 6.80
N GLN A 81 -8.77 2.61 5.95
CA GLN A 81 -8.35 3.95 5.51
C GLN A 81 -8.24 4.97 6.66
N HIS A 82 -8.91 4.71 7.78
CA HIS A 82 -8.89 5.58 8.96
C HIS A 82 -7.65 5.37 9.84
N PHE A 83 -6.91 4.26 9.64
CA PHE A 83 -5.59 4.13 10.24
C PHE A 83 -4.65 5.03 9.44
N ASN A 84 -4.24 6.14 10.07
CA ASN A 84 -3.24 7.04 9.50
C ASN A 84 -2.03 6.20 9.02
N GLU A 85 -1.51 6.53 7.84
CA GLU A 85 -0.27 5.97 7.25
C GLU A 85 -0.39 4.63 6.49
N VAL A 86 -1.57 3.98 6.46
CA VAL A 86 -1.74 2.76 5.66
C VAL A 86 -1.75 3.07 4.16
N LEU A 87 -0.85 2.45 3.42
CA LEU A 87 -0.82 2.50 1.95
C LEU A 87 -1.77 1.45 1.37
N PHE A 88 -2.34 1.73 0.20
CA PHE A 88 -3.21 0.80 -0.51
C PHE A 88 -2.74 0.58 -1.95
N LEU A 89 -2.61 -0.68 -2.34
CA LEU A 89 -2.37 -1.10 -3.72
C LEU A 89 -3.54 -1.96 -4.18
N ALA A 90 -4.31 -1.48 -5.14
CA ALA A 90 -5.43 -2.21 -5.73
C ALA A 90 -4.99 -2.93 -7.01
N LEU A 91 -5.49 -4.15 -7.17
CA LEU A 91 -5.23 -5.02 -8.32
C LEU A 91 -6.49 -5.12 -9.16
N ASN A 92 -6.49 -4.54 -10.35
CA ASN A 92 -7.66 -4.53 -11.20
C ASN A 92 -7.32 -4.29 -12.68
N ASP A 93 -8.01 -5.00 -13.57
CA ASP A 93 -7.90 -4.83 -15.01
C ASP A 93 -9.00 -3.91 -15.58
N SER A 94 -9.99 -3.53 -14.76
CA SER A 94 -11.11 -2.71 -15.18
C SER A 94 -10.67 -1.27 -15.49
N PRO A 95 -10.97 -0.75 -16.69
CA PRO A 95 -10.79 0.66 -17.01
C PRO A 95 -11.59 1.59 -16.07
N ASN A 96 -12.67 1.09 -15.49
CA ASN A 96 -13.51 1.87 -14.56
C ASN A 96 -12.84 2.02 -13.19
N ALA A 97 -12.03 1.05 -12.77
CA ALA A 97 -11.26 1.13 -11.53
C ALA A 97 -10.31 2.34 -11.55
N MET A 98 -9.61 2.57 -12.66
CA MET A 98 -8.71 3.73 -12.81
C MET A 98 -9.44 5.08 -12.74
N LYS A 99 -10.69 5.14 -13.19
CA LYS A 99 -11.51 6.37 -13.07
C LYS A 99 -11.95 6.62 -11.63
N PHE A 100 -12.19 5.55 -10.86
CA PHE A 100 -12.66 5.64 -9.48
C PHE A 100 -11.67 6.37 -8.56
N THR A 101 -10.37 6.09 -8.66
CA THR A 101 -9.35 6.78 -7.84
C THR A 101 -9.28 8.27 -8.12
N HIS A 102 -9.48 8.68 -9.38
CA HIS A 102 -9.46 10.09 -9.79
C HIS A 102 -10.66 10.85 -9.20
N VAL A 103 -11.85 10.24 -9.23
CA VAL A 103 -13.08 10.84 -8.72
C VAL A 103 -13.08 10.93 -7.19
N HIS A 104 -12.60 9.88 -6.51
CA HIS A 104 -12.71 9.80 -5.05
C HIS A 104 -11.51 10.40 -4.29
N ARG A 105 -10.51 10.96 -4.99
CA ARG A 105 -9.29 11.57 -4.39
C ARG A 105 -8.69 10.71 -3.27
N LEU A 106 -8.67 9.40 -3.48
CA LEU A 106 -8.19 8.43 -2.50
C LEU A 106 -6.68 8.56 -2.39
N SER A 107 -6.24 9.37 -1.44
CA SER A 107 -4.84 9.55 -1.11
C SER A 107 -4.29 8.20 -0.66
N PHE A 108 -3.06 7.87 -1.08
CA PHE A 108 -2.38 6.61 -0.74
C PHE A 108 -2.96 5.33 -1.37
N LEU A 109 -3.78 5.44 -2.43
CA LEU A 109 -4.23 4.31 -3.24
C LEU A 109 -3.62 4.36 -4.66
N LYS A 110 -2.94 3.28 -5.07
CA LYS A 110 -2.52 3.05 -6.46
C LYS A 110 -3.25 1.84 -7.03
N ILE A 111 -3.69 1.90 -8.29
CA ILE A 111 -4.26 0.75 -9.01
C ILE A 111 -3.25 0.28 -10.05
N ILE A 112 -3.05 -1.03 -10.14
CA ILE A 112 -2.27 -1.70 -11.19
C ILE A 112 -3.07 -2.86 -11.77
N ASN A 113 -2.60 -3.43 -12.88
CA ASN A 113 -3.17 -4.64 -13.47
C ASN A 113 -3.33 -5.74 -12.43
N ARG A 114 -4.36 -6.57 -12.60
CA ARG A 114 -4.76 -7.57 -11.61
C ARG A 114 -3.76 -8.70 -11.46
N ASP A 115 -3.11 -9.09 -12.55
CA ASP A 115 -2.03 -10.08 -12.60
C ASP A 115 -0.74 -9.42 -13.15
N PRO A 116 -0.08 -8.57 -12.34
CA PRO A 116 1.10 -7.82 -12.76
C PRO A 116 2.31 -8.75 -12.88
N LYS A 117 3.29 -8.36 -13.72
CA LYS A 117 4.59 -9.04 -13.69
C LYS A 117 5.29 -8.79 -12.35
N PRO A 118 6.16 -9.71 -11.88
CA PRO A 118 6.85 -9.55 -10.59
C PRO A 118 7.53 -8.19 -10.43
N LYS A 119 8.24 -7.74 -11.46
CA LYS A 119 8.91 -6.43 -11.45
C LYS A 119 7.92 -5.26 -11.32
N GLU A 120 6.84 -5.28 -12.11
CA GLU A 120 5.82 -4.22 -12.09
C GLU A 120 5.16 -4.10 -10.71
N PHE A 121 4.92 -5.25 -10.06
CA PHE A 121 4.37 -5.31 -8.71
C PHE A 121 5.30 -4.65 -7.68
N ILE A 122 6.58 -5.00 -7.71
CA ILE A 122 7.60 -4.45 -6.81
C ILE A 122 7.80 -2.95 -7.05
N ASP A 123 7.91 -2.53 -8.31
CA ASP A 123 8.06 -1.12 -8.68
C ASP A 123 6.84 -0.30 -8.21
N ALA A 124 5.63 -0.86 -8.34
CA ALA A 124 4.42 -0.20 -7.87
C ALA A 124 4.40 0.01 -6.35
N ILE A 125 4.89 -0.96 -5.58
CA ILE A 125 5.04 -0.85 -4.13
C ILE A 125 6.05 0.25 -3.77
N PHE A 126 7.22 0.24 -4.41
CA PHE A 126 8.24 1.27 -4.16
C PHE A 126 7.76 2.68 -4.49
N ASP A 127 7.06 2.85 -5.62
CA ASP A 127 6.46 4.13 -6.02
C ASP A 127 5.46 4.65 -4.99
N LEU A 128 4.61 3.76 -4.46
CA LEU A 128 3.59 4.11 -3.48
C LEU A 128 4.23 4.57 -2.16
N VAL A 129 5.23 3.83 -1.68
CA VAL A 129 6.01 4.16 -0.49
C VAL A 129 6.76 5.49 -0.67
N ARG A 130 7.37 5.71 -1.83
CA ARG A 130 8.08 6.96 -2.15
C ARG A 130 7.13 8.16 -2.20
N SER A 131 5.93 7.96 -2.76
CA SER A 131 4.92 9.02 -2.90
C SER A 131 4.33 9.43 -1.54
N SER A 132 4.11 8.47 -0.66
CA SER A 132 3.66 8.74 0.71
C SER A 132 4.63 9.63 1.50
N ARG A 133 5.93 9.37 1.38
CA ARG A 133 6.97 10.18 2.04
C ARG A 133 7.01 11.62 1.56
N LYS A 134 6.79 11.86 0.27
CA LYS A 134 6.72 13.24 -0.26
C LYS A 134 5.55 14.00 0.37
N LEU A 135 4.42 13.34 0.58
CA LEU A 135 3.25 13.93 1.23
C LEU A 135 3.51 14.22 2.71
N HIS A 136 4.18 13.30 3.42
CA HIS A 136 4.54 13.48 4.84
C HIS A 136 5.61 14.57 5.04
N LEU A 137 6.63 14.64 4.19
CA LEU A 137 7.65 15.69 4.25
C LEU A 137 7.07 17.08 3.93
N HIS A 138 6.13 17.17 2.98
CA HIS A 138 5.42 18.42 2.71
C HIS A 138 4.52 18.86 3.87
N SER A 139 3.89 17.93 4.60
CA SER A 139 3.09 18.28 5.78
C SER A 139 3.97 18.76 6.95
N ILE A 140 5.12 18.13 7.19
CA ILE A 140 6.12 18.56 8.18
C ILE A 140 6.67 19.95 7.82
N GLN A 141 7.08 20.17 6.56
CA GLN A 141 7.58 21.47 6.11
C GLN A 141 6.52 22.58 6.28
N ARG A 142 5.24 22.30 5.97
CA ARG A 142 4.17 23.28 6.18
C ARG A 142 3.90 23.55 7.66
N GLY A 143 3.93 22.52 8.52
CA GLY A 143 3.81 22.69 9.97
C GLY A 143 4.93 23.56 10.54
N LEU A 144 6.18 23.29 10.13
CA LEU A 144 7.35 24.09 10.52
C LEU A 144 7.28 25.55 10.02
N ILE A 145 6.79 25.80 8.80
CA ILE A 145 6.64 27.15 8.27
C ILE A 145 5.56 27.94 9.03
N CYS A 146 4.44 27.30 9.41
CA CYS A 146 3.39 27.94 10.21
C CYS A 146 3.86 28.25 11.64
N ASP A 147 4.67 27.39 12.26
CA ASP A 147 5.28 27.63 13.58
C ASP A 147 6.33 28.75 13.57
N ILE A 148 7.01 28.98 12.44
CA ILE A 148 7.96 30.09 12.27
C ILE A 148 7.24 31.42 12.03
N GLN A 149 6.09 31.41 11.36
CA GLN A 149 5.31 32.63 11.08
C GLN A 149 4.39 33.08 12.24
N SER A 150 4.28 32.28 13.29
CA SER A 150 3.48 32.57 14.49
C SER A 150 4.32 32.97 15.71
N ARG A 151 5.63 33.15 15.55
CA ARG A 151 6.57 33.74 16.52
C ARG A 151 6.99 35.13 16.07
#